data_AF-A0A7V0R116-F1
#
_entry.id   AF-A0A7V0R116-F1
#
_cell.length_a   1.000
_cell.length_b   1.000
_cell.length_c   1.000
_cell.angle_alpha   90.00
_cell.angle_beta   90.00
_cell.angle_gamma   90.00
#
_symmetry.space_group_name_H-M   'P 1'
#
loop_
_entity.id
_entity.type
_entity.pdbx_description
1 polymer ?
#
loop_
_entity_poly.entity_id
_entity_poly.type
_entity_poly.pdbx_seq_one_letter_code
_entity_poly.pdbx_strand_id
1 'polypeptide(L)' 'MKFKFLLLSFMLLLSVSVVLAATFGTKKRMKKPYEFGNVIINNYSKKSEIAPVIFRHWTHRSKYTCR' A
#
# COMPACT_ATOMS: atom_id res chain seq x y z
N MET A 1 -38.47 18.31 -14.97
CA MET A 1 -37.99 17.71 -13.69
C MET A 1 -36.78 16.78 -13.87
N LYS A 2 -36.75 15.93 -14.90
CA LYS A 2 -35.62 15.02 -15.21
C LYS A 2 -34.26 15.71 -15.31
N PHE A 3 -34.20 16.91 -15.90
CA PHE A 3 -32.97 17.71 -16.03
C PHE A 3 -32.40 18.14 -14.67
N LYS A 4 -33.24 18.54 -13.71
CA LYS A 4 -32.80 18.89 -12.34
C LYS A 4 -32.22 17.68 -11.61
N PHE A 5 -32.81 16.50 -11.79
CA PHE A 5 -32.29 15.24 -11.23
C PHE A 5 -30.96 14.82 -11.86
N LEU A 6 -30.81 14.99 -13.19
CA LEU A 6 -29.55 14.73 -13.88
C LEU A 6 -28.43 15.65 -13.38
N LEU A 7 -28.75 16.93 -13.18
CA LEU A 7 -27.80 17.95 -12.73
C LEU A 7 -27.38 17.71 -11.27
N LEU A 8 -28.31 17.29 -10.40
CA LEU A 8 -28.00 16.86 -9.04
C LEU A 8 -27.09 15.62 -9.01
N SER A 9 -27.39 14.62 -9.84
CA SER A 9 -26.57 13.40 -9.94
C SER A 9 -25.15 13.71 -10.41
N PHE A 10 -25.01 14.60 -11.39
CA PHE A 10 -23.71 15.04 -11.88
C PHE A 10 -22.90 15.81 -10.82
N MET A 11 -23.54 16.72 -10.06
CA MET A 11 -22.87 17.40 -8.95
C MET A 11 -22.44 16.43 -7.85
N LEU A 12 -23.24 15.40 -7.56
CA LEU A 12 -22.89 14.37 -6.59
C LEU A 12 -21.68 13.55 -7.05
N LEU A 13 -21.59 13.19 -8.33
CA LEU A 13 -20.45 12.49 -8.89
C LEU A 13 -19.17 13.32 -8.83
N LEU A 14 -19.28 14.64 -9.10
CA LEU A 14 -18.18 15.59 -9.00
C LEU A 14 -17.67 15.77 -7.56
N SER A 15 -18.56 15.81 -6.56
CA SER A 15 -18.13 15.95 -5.17
C SER A 15 -17.41 14.70 -4.67
N VAL A 16 -17.87 13.51 -5.07
CA VAL A 16 -17.22 12.24 -4.73
C VAL A 16 -15.80 12.15 -5.31
N SER A 17 -15.59 12.55 -6.56
CA SER A 17 -14.26 12.50 -7.19
C SER A 17 -13.23 13.39 -6.50
N VAL A 18 -13.64 14.58 -6.03
CA VAL A 18 -12.77 15.49 -5.25
C VAL A 18 -12.33 14.85 -3.93
N VAL A 19 -13.23 14.17 -3.21
CA VAL A 19 -12.90 13.51 -1.93
C VAL A 19 -11.89 12.36 -2.14
N LEU A 20 -12.08 11.56 -3.18
CA LEU A 20 -11.16 10.46 -3.52
C LEU A 20 -9.77 10.96 -3.92
N ALA A 21 -9.69 12.09 -4.62
CA ALA A 21 -8.43 12.70 -5.04
C ALA A 21 -7.69 13.43 -3.90
N ALA A 22 -8.35 13.76 -2.79
CA ALA A 22 -7.79 14.60 -1.73
C ALA A 22 -6.50 14.04 -1.09
N THR A 23 -6.28 12.72 -1.15
CA THR A 23 -5.07 12.09 -0.60
C THR A 23 -3.99 11.82 -1.65
N PHE A 24 -4.27 12.10 -2.92
CA PHE A 24 -3.34 11.88 -4.02
C PHE A 24 -2.14 12.84 -3.90
N GLY A 25 -0.92 12.31 -3.99
CA GLY A 25 0.31 13.10 -3.86
C GLY A 25 0.70 13.51 -2.43
N THR A 26 -0.08 13.15 -1.41
CA THR A 26 0.32 13.41 -0.02
C THR A 26 1.48 12.50 0.39
N LYS A 27 2.49 13.08 1.05
CA LYS A 27 3.65 12.32 1.55
C LYS A 27 3.18 11.37 2.63
N LYS A 28 3.26 10.06 2.36
CA LYS A 28 2.98 9.02 3.35
C LYS A 28 4.04 9.08 4.47
N ARG A 29 3.60 8.86 5.71
CA ARG A 29 4.48 8.69 6.87
C ARG A 29 5.46 7.53 6.60
N MET A 30 6.73 7.72 6.94
CA MET A 30 7.69 6.62 6.97
C MET A 30 7.36 5.67 8.13
N LYS A 31 7.19 4.38 7.82
CA LYS A 31 6.99 3.35 8.83
C LYS A 31 8.21 3.24 9.75
N LYS A 32 7.98 2.97 11.03
CA LYS A 32 9.01 2.66 12.02
C LYS A 32 9.55 1.23 11.80
N PRO A 33 10.76 0.91 12.28
CA PRO A 33 11.38 -0.41 12.14
C PRO A 33 10.45 -1.59 12.44
N TYR A 34 9.73 -1.52 13.55
CA TYR A 34 8.85 -2.59 14.04
C TYR A 34 7.53 -2.70 13.26
N GLU A 35 7.20 -1.71 12.44
CA GLU A 35 6.01 -1.73 11.56
C GLU A 35 6.31 -2.43 10.22
N PHE A 36 7.57 -2.78 9.96
CA PHE A 36 7.96 -3.59 8.81
C PHE A 36 7.84 -5.07 9.15
N GLY A 37 7.13 -5.81 8.31
CA GLY A 37 7.06 -7.26 8.39
C GLY A 37 8.35 -7.93 7.91
N ASN A 38 8.50 -9.20 8.28
CA ASN A 38 9.52 -10.08 7.72
C ASN A 38 8.93 -10.84 6.52
N VAL A 39 9.76 -11.05 5.50
CA VAL A 39 9.41 -11.93 4.38
C VAL A 39 10.05 -13.29 4.67
N ILE A 40 9.24 -14.35 4.71
CA ILE A 40 9.71 -15.71 4.91
C ILE A 40 9.82 -16.37 3.54
N ILE A 41 11.04 -16.72 3.14
CA ILE A 41 11.32 -17.37 1.85
C ILE A 41 11.38 -18.87 2.11
N ASN A 42 10.40 -19.61 1.58
CA ASN A 42 10.24 -21.05 1.78
C ASN A 42 9.93 -21.79 0.46
N ASN A 43 10.58 -21.40 -0.63
CA ASN A 43 10.31 -21.99 -1.94
C ASN A 43 10.79 -23.45 -2.03
N TYR A 44 11.92 -23.78 -1.40
CA TYR A 44 12.54 -25.12 -1.42
C TYR A 44 12.86 -25.68 -0.04
N SER A 45 12.81 -24.84 1.02
CA SER A 45 13.26 -25.21 2.36
C SER A 45 12.42 -26.32 2.95
N LYS A 46 11.08 -26.24 2.82
CA LYS A 46 10.16 -27.31 3.25
C LYS A 46 10.43 -28.66 2.59
N LYS A 47 10.71 -28.68 1.28
CA LYS A 47 10.99 -29.92 0.53
C LYS A 47 12.33 -30.53 0.94
N SER A 48 13.28 -29.69 1.33
CA SER A 48 14.65 -30.11 1.68
C SER A 48 14.84 -30.31 3.19
N GLU A 49 13.77 -30.20 3.98
CA GLU A 49 13.78 -30.30 5.45
C GLU A 49 14.76 -29.31 6.13
N ILE A 50 14.96 -28.14 5.51
CA ILE A 50 15.81 -27.08 6.03
C ILE A 50 14.93 -25.92 6.51
N ALA A 51 15.42 -25.19 7.52
CA ALA A 51 14.74 -23.99 8.02
C ALA A 51 14.58 -22.93 6.90
N PRO A 52 13.42 -22.25 6.83
CA PRO A 52 13.20 -21.18 5.86
C PRO A 52 14.00 -19.93 6.20
N VAL A 53 14.34 -19.15 5.17
CA VAL A 53 15.12 -17.92 5.34
C VAL A 53 14.19 -16.77 5.71
N ILE A 54 14.56 -16.01 6.74
CA ILE A 54 13.82 -14.82 7.18
C ILE A 54 14.51 -13.57 6.65
N PHE A 55 13.87 -12.91 5.69
CA PHE A 55 14.32 -11.62 5.16
C PHE A 55 13.69 -10.47 5.94
N ARG A 56 14.50 -9.79 6.75
CA ARG A 56 14.08 -8.62 7.54
C ARG A 56 14.09 -7.37 6.67
N HIS A 57 12.92 -6.94 6.21
CA HIS A 57 12.81 -5.83 5.27
C HIS A 57 13.36 -4.50 5.84
N TRP A 58 13.16 -4.22 7.14
CA TRP A 58 13.73 -3.03 7.77
C TRP A 58 15.25 -3.00 7.72
N THR A 59 15.92 -4.10 8.09
CA THR A 59 17.39 -4.18 8.09
C THR A 59 17.97 -3.98 6.70
N HIS A 60 17.27 -4.47 5.67
CA HIS A 60 17.64 -4.20 4.30
C HIS A 60 17.50 -2.70 3.99
N ARG A 61 16.36 -2.08 4.28
CA ARG A 61 16.11 -0.64 4.02
C ARG A 61 17.00 0.31 4.82
N SER A 62 17.46 -0.09 6.01
CA SER A 62 18.34 0.72 6.85
C SER A 62 19.79 0.74 6.35
N LYS A 63 20.20 -0.28 5.58
CA LYS A 63 21.57 -0.44 5.10
C LYS A 63 21.70 -0.25 3.59
N TYR A 64 20.62 -0.48 2.85
CA TYR A 64 20.59 -0.50 1.39
C TYR A 64 19.37 0.27 0.89
N THR A 65 19.52 0.92 -0.27
CA THR A 65 18.41 1.55 -0.97
C THR A 65 17.80 0.54 -1.95
N CYS A 66 16.47 0.41 -1.94
CA CYS A 66 15.77 -0.31 -3.00
C CYS A 66 15.85 0.57 -4.25
N ARG A 67 16.65 0.15 -5.24
CA ARG A 67 16.74 0.81 -6.54
C ARG A 67 15.82 0.13 -7.53
#